data_AF-A0A383A887-F1
#
_entry.id   AF-A0A383A887-F1
#
_cell.length_a   1.000
_cell.length_b   1.000
_cell.length_c   1.000
_cell.angle_alpha   90.00
_cell.angle_beta   90.00
_cell.angle_gamma   90.00
#
_symmetry.space_group_name_H-M   'P 1'
#
loop_
_entity.id
_entity.type
_entity.pdbx_description
1 polymer ?
#
loop_
_entity_poly.entity_id
_entity_poly.type
_entity_poly.pdbx_seq_one_letter_code
_entity_poly.pdbx_strand_id
1 'polypeptide(L)'
;GDVTIFESGAIVEYILEKYGNGRLHPGTDSPDFPSYLQWLHYAEGMIMPHVNILVVETLLLSEDKRNPVNIDRSTKQLTRMLGAVNMALESKEYLAGDFTGADIMTGHACTVGSRLGADISDKPNVEAYIKRLNNRPAMQKAWAT
;
A
#
# COMPACT_ATOMS: atom_id res chain seq x y z
N GLY A 1 -15.43 11.46 18.57
CA GLY A 1 -15.32 12.87 18.16
C GLY A 1 -16.18 13.06 16.93
N ASP A 2 -16.47 14.31 16.56
CA ASP A 2 -17.54 14.61 15.59
C ASP A 2 -17.06 14.69 14.14
N VAL A 3 -15.76 14.45 13.89
CA VAL A 3 -15.18 14.50 12.54
C VAL A 3 -15.47 13.18 11.80
N THR A 4 -16.12 13.29 10.64
CA THR A 4 -16.37 12.19 9.71
C THR A 4 -15.86 12.60 8.33
N ILE A 5 -14.91 11.83 7.79
CA ILE A 5 -14.30 12.07 6.48
C ILE A 5 -14.12 10.74 5.74
N PHE A 6 -13.99 10.82 4.43
CA PHE A 6 -13.65 9.70 3.53
C PHE A 6 -12.24 9.92 2.97
N GLU A 7 -11.78 8.98 2.14
CA GLU A 7 -10.41 8.86 1.63
C GLU A 7 -9.40 8.38 2.68
N SER A 8 -8.85 7.19 2.47
CA SER A 8 -7.86 6.54 3.34
C SER A 8 -6.62 7.43 3.55
N GLY A 9 -6.11 8.05 2.48
CA GLY A 9 -4.99 8.99 2.54
C GLY A 9 -5.29 10.19 3.45
N ALA A 10 -6.44 10.85 3.24
CA ALA A 10 -6.86 11.98 4.05
C ALA A 10 -7.09 11.61 5.53
N ILE A 11 -7.62 10.41 5.80
CA ILE A 11 -7.79 9.89 7.16
C ILE A 11 -6.43 9.69 7.82
N VAL A 12 -5.46 9.07 7.14
CA VAL A 12 -4.11 8.87 7.66
C VAL A 12 -3.45 10.22 7.93
N GLU A 13 -3.46 11.15 6.98
CA GLU A 13 -2.90 12.49 7.15
C GLU A 13 -3.54 13.23 8.34
N TYR A 14 -4.88 13.23 8.44
CA TYR A 14 -5.58 13.85 9.56
C TYR A 14 -5.16 13.25 10.91
N ILE A 15 -5.02 11.92 11.00
CA ILE A 15 -4.59 11.26 12.24
C ILE A 15 -3.14 11.64 12.58
N LEU A 16 -2.24 11.65 11.60
CA LEU A 16 -0.83 11.97 11.81
C LEU A 16 -0.64 13.43 12.21
N GLU A 17 -1.32 14.37 11.55
CA GLU A 17 -1.25 15.80 11.87
C GLU A 17 -1.84 16.11 13.25
N LYS A 18 -3.00 15.52 13.57
CA LYS A 18 -3.70 15.86 14.81
C LYS A 18 -3.21 15.09 16.04
N TYR A 19 -2.76 13.85 15.87
CA TYR A 19 -2.45 12.94 16.97
C TYR A 19 -1.07 12.28 16.86
N GLY A 20 -0.39 12.43 15.72
CA GLY A 20 0.91 11.83 15.48
C GLY A 20 2.04 12.49 16.29
N ASN A 21 1.91 13.78 16.62
CA ASN A 21 2.96 14.57 17.28
C ASN A 21 4.30 14.49 16.54
N GLY A 22 4.28 14.67 15.22
CA GLY A 22 5.47 14.57 14.35
C GLY A 22 6.00 13.16 14.13
N ARG A 23 5.31 12.11 14.60
CA ARG A 23 5.69 10.72 14.32
C ARG A 23 5.09 10.25 13.00
N LEU A 24 5.79 9.32 12.33
CA LEU A 24 5.35 8.65 11.11
C LEU A 24 5.10 9.60 9.91
N HIS A 25 5.60 10.82 9.98
CA HIS A 25 5.51 11.83 8.94
C HIS A 25 6.82 12.64 8.98
N PRO A 26 7.63 12.65 7.91
CA PRO A 26 8.83 13.47 7.88
C PRO A 26 8.44 14.96 7.87
N GLY A 27 9.21 15.81 8.55
CA GLY A 27 8.97 17.25 8.49
C GLY A 27 9.09 17.79 7.07
N THR A 28 8.42 18.91 6.76
CA THR A 28 8.41 19.50 5.40
C THR A 28 9.79 19.89 4.89
N ASP A 29 10.73 20.17 5.79
CA ASP A 29 12.12 20.50 5.46
C ASP A 29 13.01 19.24 5.27
N SER A 30 12.46 18.05 5.50
CA SER A 30 13.20 16.78 5.33
C SER A 30 13.43 16.46 3.85
N PRO A 31 14.63 15.98 3.47
CA PRO A 31 14.86 15.46 2.11
C PRO A 31 13.97 14.26 1.75
N ASP A 32 13.41 13.57 2.74
CA ASP A 32 12.52 12.41 2.53
C ASP A 32 11.06 12.82 2.29
N PHE A 33 10.67 14.06 2.57
CA PHE A 33 9.28 14.53 2.45
C PHE A 33 8.68 14.35 1.04
N PRO A 34 9.39 14.64 -0.07
CA PRO A 34 8.87 14.39 -1.41
C PRO A 34 8.61 12.89 -1.67
N SER A 35 9.51 12.02 -1.22
CA SER A 35 9.35 10.57 -1.36
C SER A 35 8.18 10.07 -0.52
N TYR A 36 8.04 10.57 0.71
CA TYR A 36 6.91 10.28 1.57
C TYR A 36 5.58 10.62 0.89
N LEU A 37 5.43 11.84 0.38
CA LEU A 37 4.19 12.29 -0.26
C LEU A 37 3.85 11.43 -1.48
N GLN A 38 4.84 11.14 -2.32
CA GLN A 38 4.68 10.25 -3.47
C GLN A 38 4.15 8.89 -3.04
N TRP A 39 4.81 8.24 -2.07
CA TRP A 39 4.46 6.90 -1.63
C TRP A 39 3.19 6.84 -0.77
N LEU A 40 2.81 7.93 -0.12
CA LEU A 40 1.52 8.03 0.56
C LEU A 40 0.37 7.94 -0.46
N HIS A 41 0.46 8.69 -1.56
CA HIS A 41 -0.57 8.71 -2.61
C HIS A 41 -0.46 7.55 -3.61
N TYR A 42 0.72 6.95 -3.78
CA TYR A 42 0.94 5.84 -4.73
C TYR A 42 0.00 4.65 -4.47
N ALA A 43 -0.37 4.42 -3.21
CA ALA A 43 -1.32 3.37 -2.83
C ALA A 43 -2.63 3.50 -3.61
N GLU A 44 -3.33 4.63 -3.45
CA GLU A 44 -4.63 4.86 -4.07
C GLU A 44 -4.54 5.27 -5.54
N GLY A 45 -3.43 5.90 -5.94
CA GLY A 45 -3.23 6.32 -7.32
C GLY A 45 -2.87 5.17 -8.28
N MET A 46 -2.17 4.13 -7.80
CA MET A 46 -1.57 3.12 -8.69
C MET A 46 -1.93 1.68 -8.31
N ILE A 47 -1.97 1.33 -7.02
CA ILE A 47 -2.13 -0.06 -6.59
C ILE A 47 -3.61 -0.42 -6.40
N MET A 48 -4.32 0.35 -5.57
CA MET A 48 -5.69 0.06 -5.15
C MET A 48 -6.73 0.03 -6.29
N PRO A 49 -6.60 0.80 -7.39
CA PRO A 49 -7.52 0.68 -8.52
C PRO A 49 -7.53 -0.74 -9.12
N HIS A 50 -6.38 -1.40 -9.22
CA HIS A 50 -6.27 -2.77 -9.72
C HIS A 50 -6.72 -3.80 -8.69
N VAL A 51 -6.43 -3.57 -7.41
CA VAL A 51 -6.97 -4.38 -6.30
C VAL A 51 -8.49 -4.38 -6.33
N ASN A 52 -9.12 -3.22 -6.49
CA ASN A 52 -10.59 -3.10 -6.53
C ASN A 52 -11.20 -3.90 -7.69
N ILE A 53 -10.60 -3.83 -8.88
CA ILE A 53 -11.05 -4.65 -10.02
C ILE A 53 -10.93 -6.14 -9.67
N LEU A 54 -9.80 -6.58 -9.12
CA LEU A 54 -9.61 -7.98 -8.75
C LEU A 54 -10.59 -8.44 -7.68
N VAL A 55 -10.88 -7.62 -6.67
CA VAL A 55 -11.89 -7.93 -5.64
C VAL A 55 -13.27 -8.11 -6.26
N VAL A 56 -13.69 -7.20 -7.14
CA VAL A 56 -14.98 -7.32 -7.83
C VAL A 56 -15.03 -8.60 -8.66
N GLU A 57 -14.02 -8.81 -9.50
CA GLU A 57 -13.98 -9.93 -10.44
C GLU A 57 -13.79 -11.29 -9.77
N THR A 58 -13.12 -11.37 -8.61
CA THR A 58 -12.74 -12.67 -8.01
C THR A 58 -13.46 -13.00 -6.70
N LEU A 59 -13.95 -12.00 -5.97
CA LEU A 59 -14.59 -12.19 -4.66
C LEU A 59 -16.08 -11.83 -4.67
N LEU A 60 -16.48 -10.79 -5.39
CA LEU A 60 -17.86 -10.29 -5.35
C LEU A 60 -18.75 -10.89 -6.45
N LEU A 61 -18.22 -11.07 -7.66
CA LEU A 61 -18.95 -11.65 -8.78
C LEU A 61 -18.96 -13.18 -8.73
N SER A 62 -20.13 -13.75 -9.05
CA SER A 62 -20.27 -15.16 -9.39
C SER A 62 -19.47 -15.50 -10.64
N GLU A 63 -19.00 -16.74 -10.76
CA GLU A 63 -18.07 -17.16 -11.81
C GLU A 63 -18.55 -16.86 -13.24
N ASP A 64 -19.85 -16.98 -13.50
CA ASP A 64 -20.50 -16.70 -14.78
C ASP A 64 -20.47 -15.22 -15.19
N LYS A 65 -20.25 -14.31 -14.24
CA LYS A 65 -20.23 -12.85 -14.46
C LYS A 65 -18.83 -12.27 -14.53
N ARG A 66 -17.80 -13.08 -14.25
CA ARG A 66 -16.41 -12.61 -14.23
C ARG A 66 -15.92 -12.33 -15.64
N ASN A 67 -15.06 -11.34 -15.77
CA ASN A 67 -14.35 -11.05 -17.01
C ASN A 67 -12.86 -11.43 -16.88
N PRO A 68 -12.42 -12.54 -17.51
CA PRO A 68 -11.03 -12.98 -17.46
C PRO A 68 -10.03 -11.92 -17.96
N VAL A 69 -10.44 -11.06 -18.90
CA VAL A 69 -9.58 -9.98 -19.43
C VAL A 69 -9.33 -8.91 -18.36
N ASN A 70 -10.32 -8.59 -17.52
CA ASN A 70 -10.14 -7.65 -16.42
C ASN A 70 -9.22 -8.20 -15.35
N ILE A 71 -9.34 -9.49 -15.05
CA ILE A 71 -8.46 -10.19 -14.10
C ILE A 71 -7.03 -10.16 -14.61
N ASP A 72 -6.76 -10.69 -15.82
CA ASP A 72 -5.41 -10.76 -16.38
C ASP A 72 -4.75 -9.38 -16.48
N ARG A 73 -5.47 -8.39 -17.02
CA ARG A 73 -4.96 -7.02 -17.15
C ARG A 73 -4.64 -6.41 -15.79
N SER A 74 -5.52 -6.57 -14.80
CA SER A 74 -5.32 -5.96 -13.48
C SER A 74 -4.19 -6.64 -12.72
N THR A 75 -4.10 -7.97 -12.77
CA THR A 75 -2.97 -8.72 -12.21
C THR A 75 -1.65 -8.28 -12.83
N LYS A 76 -1.59 -8.14 -14.16
CA LYS A 76 -0.37 -7.70 -14.85
C LYS A 76 0.04 -6.27 -14.48
N GLN A 77 -0.91 -5.34 -14.39
CA GLN A 77 -0.60 -3.97 -13.96
C GLN A 77 -0.17 -3.93 -12.50
N LEU A 78 -0.85 -4.66 -11.63
CA LEU A 78 -0.51 -4.75 -10.21
C LEU A 78 0.91 -5.29 -10.01
N THR A 79 1.25 -6.39 -10.69
CA THR A 79 2.63 -6.92 -10.76
C THR A 79 3.63 -5.84 -11.18
N ARG A 80 3.32 -5.05 -12.21
CA ARG A 80 4.18 -3.95 -12.64
C ARG A 80 4.31 -2.85 -11.60
N MET A 81 3.22 -2.44 -10.95
CA MET A 81 3.21 -1.38 -9.94
C MET A 81 4.04 -1.77 -8.71
N LEU A 82 4.02 -3.04 -8.31
CA LEU A 82 4.88 -3.56 -7.24
C LEU A 82 6.36 -3.59 -7.66
N GLY A 83 6.66 -3.68 -8.96
CA GLY A 83 8.03 -3.54 -9.48
C GLY A 83 8.65 -2.16 -9.18
N ALA A 84 7.87 -1.08 -9.26
CA ALA A 84 8.34 0.25 -8.89
C ALA A 84 8.67 0.34 -7.39
N VAL A 85 7.84 -0.26 -6.54
CA VAL A 85 8.09 -0.36 -5.09
C VAL A 85 9.37 -1.16 -4.81
N ASN A 86 9.59 -2.26 -5.54
CA ASN A 86 10.79 -3.08 -5.39
C ASN A 86 12.09 -2.32 -5.69
N MET A 87 12.09 -1.52 -6.76
CA MET A 87 13.22 -0.66 -7.09
C MET A 87 13.40 0.45 -6.05
N ALA A 88 12.31 1.05 -5.57
CA ALA A 88 12.38 2.12 -4.57
C ALA A 88 12.96 1.68 -3.23
N LEU A 89 12.79 0.39 -2.90
CA LEU A 89 13.30 -0.25 -1.69
C LEU A 89 14.73 -0.80 -1.85
N GLU A 90 15.39 -0.58 -2.99
CA GLU A 90 16.79 -0.95 -3.13
C GLU A 90 17.64 -0.20 -2.09
N SER A 91 18.36 -0.97 -1.28
CA SER A 91 19.16 -0.47 -0.14
C SER A 91 18.37 0.35 0.91
N LYS A 92 17.04 0.20 0.98
CA LYS A 92 16.18 0.88 1.95
C LYS A 92 15.28 -0.09 2.72
N GLU A 93 15.03 0.22 3.98
CA GLU A 93 14.10 -0.56 4.80
C GLU A 93 12.63 -0.12 4.61
N TYR A 94 12.40 1.18 4.44
CA TYR A 94 11.08 1.78 4.25
C TYR A 94 11.09 2.79 3.09
N LEU A 95 9.91 3.20 2.64
CA LEU A 95 9.75 3.94 1.39
C LEU A 95 10.27 5.39 1.45
N ALA A 96 10.32 5.98 2.64
CA ALA A 96 10.69 7.38 2.85
C ALA A 96 11.60 7.55 4.08
N GLY A 97 12.67 6.74 4.12
CA GLY A 97 13.62 6.74 5.24
C GLY A 97 13.15 5.81 6.36
N ASP A 98 12.64 6.40 7.44
CA ASP A 98 12.03 5.66 8.55
C ASP A 98 10.63 5.13 8.19
N PHE A 99 10.05 4.31 9.08
CA PHE A 99 8.66 3.86 8.94
C PHE A 99 7.69 5.03 9.09
N THR A 100 6.86 5.26 8.08
CA THR A 100 5.93 6.41 7.97
C THR A 100 4.52 6.00 7.54
N GLY A 101 3.63 6.97 7.44
CA GLY A 101 2.31 6.81 6.83
C GLY A 101 2.36 6.25 5.41
N ALA A 102 3.44 6.49 4.65
CA ALA A 102 3.63 5.90 3.33
C ALA A 102 3.70 4.37 3.40
N ASP A 103 4.33 3.81 4.42
CA ASP A 103 4.41 2.35 4.63
C ASP A 103 3.11 1.76 5.15
N ILE A 104 2.31 2.56 5.86
CA ILE A 104 0.95 2.17 6.27
C ILE A 104 0.06 2.09 5.03
N MET A 105 0.12 3.08 4.14
CA MET A 105 -0.68 3.16 2.92
C MET A 105 -0.17 2.19 1.84
N THR A 106 0.97 2.49 1.22
CA THR A 106 1.51 1.69 0.11
C THR A 106 1.95 0.32 0.56
N GLY A 107 2.54 0.19 1.76
CA GLY A 107 2.96 -1.12 2.26
C GLY A 107 1.80 -2.08 2.54
N HIS A 108 0.65 -1.58 3.02
CA HIS A 108 -0.57 -2.37 3.08
C HIS A 108 -1.05 -2.76 1.68
N ALA A 109 -1.07 -1.82 0.74
CA ALA A 109 -1.48 -2.07 -0.63
C ALA A 109 -0.59 -3.12 -1.34
N CYS A 110 0.72 -3.14 -1.06
CA CYS A 110 1.63 -4.21 -1.52
C CYS A 110 1.25 -5.58 -0.95
N THR A 111 0.93 -5.65 0.35
CA THR A 111 0.50 -6.90 1.00
C THR A 111 -0.78 -7.44 0.36
N VAL A 112 -1.79 -6.58 0.21
CA VAL A 112 -3.07 -6.95 -0.42
C VAL A 112 -2.86 -7.33 -1.88
N GLY A 113 -2.06 -6.57 -2.62
CA GLY A 113 -1.80 -6.85 -4.03
C GLY A 113 -1.12 -8.19 -4.26
N SER A 114 -0.15 -8.55 -3.42
CA SER A 114 0.47 -9.89 -3.45
C SER A 114 -0.54 -11.00 -3.14
N ARG A 115 -1.42 -10.82 -2.14
CA ARG A 115 -2.48 -11.79 -1.80
C ARG A 115 -3.50 -12.00 -2.93
N LEU A 116 -3.72 -10.97 -3.76
CA LEU A 116 -4.64 -11.02 -4.90
C LEU A 116 -3.98 -11.47 -6.21
N GLY A 117 -2.76 -12.00 -6.15
CA GLY A 117 -2.13 -12.70 -7.27
C GLY A 117 -1.11 -11.89 -8.05
N ALA A 118 -0.69 -10.71 -7.57
CA ALA A 118 0.48 -10.05 -8.14
C ALA A 118 1.74 -10.92 -7.98
N ASP A 119 2.47 -11.11 -9.06
CA ASP A 119 3.71 -11.89 -9.04
C ASP A 119 4.85 -11.05 -8.46
N ILE A 120 5.42 -11.53 -7.37
CA ILE A 120 6.54 -10.91 -6.67
C ILE A 120 7.79 -11.80 -6.62
N SER A 121 7.81 -12.90 -7.39
CA SER A 121 8.91 -13.86 -7.38
C SER A 121 10.27 -13.26 -7.79
N ASP A 122 10.25 -12.22 -8.62
CA ASP A 122 11.41 -11.43 -9.04
C ASP A 122 11.57 -10.11 -8.26
N LYS A 123 10.84 -9.94 -7.15
CA LYS A 123 10.79 -8.69 -6.35
C LYS A 123 11.19 -8.95 -4.89
N PRO A 124 12.45 -9.31 -4.63
CA PRO A 124 12.91 -9.70 -3.28
C PRO A 124 12.79 -8.57 -2.25
N ASN A 125 12.92 -7.30 -2.66
CA ASN A 125 12.80 -6.17 -1.73
C ASN A 125 11.34 -5.99 -1.28
N VAL A 126 10.38 -6.16 -2.20
CA VAL A 126 8.94 -6.13 -1.85
C VAL A 126 8.57 -7.31 -0.97
N GLU A 127 9.05 -8.52 -1.27
CA GLU A 127 8.79 -9.69 -0.44
C GLU A 127 9.31 -9.48 0.99
N ALA A 128 10.57 -9.05 1.13
CA ALA A 128 11.17 -8.75 2.43
C ALA A 128 10.43 -7.63 3.17
N TYR A 129 9.99 -6.61 2.44
CA TYR A 129 9.24 -5.48 2.97
C TYR A 129 7.85 -5.88 3.48
N ILE A 130 7.07 -6.63 2.69
CA ILE A 130 5.77 -7.18 3.09
C ILE A 130 5.93 -8.03 4.36
N LYS A 131 6.94 -8.90 4.41
CA LYS A 131 7.23 -9.72 5.59
C LYS A 131 7.53 -8.86 6.81
N ARG A 132 8.39 -7.84 6.66
CA ARG A 132 8.75 -6.90 7.73
C ARG A 132 7.52 -6.16 8.26
N LEU A 133 6.66 -5.63 7.39
CA LEU A 133 5.43 -4.93 7.79
C LEU A 133 4.45 -5.85 8.52
N ASN A 134 4.20 -7.06 7.99
CA ASN A 134 3.28 -8.01 8.60
C ASN A 134 3.77 -8.59 9.93
N ASN A 135 5.07 -8.50 10.22
CA ASN A 135 5.63 -8.86 11.52
C ASN A 135 5.50 -7.75 12.58
N ARG A 136 5.05 -6.54 12.22
CA ARG A 136 4.85 -5.46 13.20
C ARG A 136 3.63 -5.81 14.08
N PRO A 137 3.73 -5.72 15.43
CA PRO A 137 2.61 -6.05 16.32
C PRO A 137 1.32 -5.25 16.02
N ALA A 138 1.46 -3.98 15.64
CA ALA A 138 0.31 -3.15 15.26
C ALA A 138 -0.38 -3.65 13.98
N MET A 139 0.38 -4.14 13.00
CA MET A 139 -0.18 -4.71 11.77
C MET A 139 -0.88 -6.05 12.04
N GLN A 140 -0.29 -6.91 12.88
CA GLN A 140 -0.92 -8.17 13.29
C GLN A 140 -2.23 -7.92 14.04
N LYS A 141 -2.25 -6.93 14.94
CA LYS A 141 -3.47 -6.52 15.63
C LYS A 141 -4.53 -6.02 14.64
N ALA A 142 -4.15 -5.24 13.64
CA ALA A 142 -5.09 -4.75 12.62
C ALA A 142 -5.72 -5.89 11.81
N TRP A 143 -4.91 -6.88 11.38
CA TRP A 143 -5.41 -8.05 10.64
C TRP A 143 -6.30 -9.00 11.45
N ALA A 144 -6.21 -8.97 12.77
CA ALA A 144 -7.01 -9.81 13.65
C ALA A 144 -8.43 -9.25 13.92
N THR A 145 -8.72 -8.06 13.39
CA THR A 145 -10.02 -7.37 13.52
C THR A 145 -10.88 -7.68 12.31
#